data_AF-A0A7W7H3Y5-F1
#
_entry.id   AF-A0A7W7H3Y5-F1
#
_cell.length_a   1.000
_cell.length_b   1.000
_cell.length_c   1.000
_cell.angle_alpha   90.00
_cell.angle_beta   90.00
_cell.angle_gamma   90.00
#
_symmetry.space_group_name_H-M   'P 1'
#
loop_
_entity.id
_entity.type
_entity.pdbx_description
1 polymer ?
#
loop_
_entity_poly.entity_id
_entity_poly.type
_entity_poly.pdbx_seq_one_letter_code
_entity_poly.pdbx_strand_id
1 'polypeptide(L)'
;MTDADLIDRLIAEAARASDWRRGHARPGYLPVFNNFGPVTYLTSAGEVVMNDEEDGPLRPADPAERDFALARAAERHPELAHLRPPRPQAAVTCDKCHGRGRVTISTWVDRAGSQSFVYCPWCNSLGWTVPG
;
A
#
# COMPACT_ATOMS: atom_id res chain seq x y z
N MET A 1 -4.26 -20.60 10.72
CA MET A 1 -4.84 -19.41 10.10
C MET A 1 -4.10 -19.21 8.81
N THR A 2 -4.81 -19.30 7.68
CA THR A 2 -4.25 -19.09 6.35
C THR A 2 -4.15 -17.59 6.05
N ASP A 3 -3.41 -17.21 5.01
CA ASP A 3 -3.38 -15.82 4.53
C ASP A 3 -4.77 -15.34 4.11
N ALA A 4 -5.58 -16.22 3.53
CA ALA A 4 -6.96 -15.93 3.18
C ALA A 4 -7.81 -15.58 4.41
N ASP A 5 -7.72 -16.39 5.48
CA ASP A 5 -8.45 -16.11 6.74
C ASP A 5 -8.02 -14.78 7.36
N LEU A 6 -6.72 -14.48 7.30
CA LEU A 6 -6.16 -13.23 7.81
C LEU A 6 -6.68 -12.03 7.02
N ILE A 7 -6.64 -12.10 5.68
CA ILE A 7 -7.12 -11.02 4.81
C ILE A 7 -8.64 -10.84 4.96
N ASP A 8 -9.42 -11.92 5.08
CA ASP A 8 -10.87 -11.85 5.32
C ASP A 8 -11.21 -11.15 6.63
N ARG A 9 -10.46 -11.44 7.71
CA ARG A 9 -10.60 -10.70 8.97
C ARG A 9 -10.32 -9.21 8.77
N LEU A 10 -9.25 -8.86 8.06
CA LEU A 10 -8.88 -7.47 7.80
C LEU A 10 -9.92 -6.74 6.93
N ILE A 11 -10.56 -7.44 5.97
CA ILE A 11 -11.69 -6.92 5.18
C ILE A 11 -12.85 -6.55 6.11
N ALA A 12 -13.23 -7.46 7.01
CA ALA A 12 -14.31 -7.22 7.97
C ALA A 12 -14.00 -6.09 8.98
N GLU A 13 -12.73 -5.91 9.33
CA GLU A 13 -12.26 -4.77 10.13
C GLU A 13 -12.32 -3.45 9.33
N ALA A 14 -11.86 -3.46 8.07
CA ALA A 14 -11.90 -2.29 7.20
C ALA A 14 -13.32 -1.76 6.97
N ALA A 15 -14.31 -2.66 6.81
CA ALA A 15 -15.72 -2.30 6.68
C ALA A 15 -16.30 -1.58 7.91
N ARG A 16 -15.66 -1.74 9.08
CA ARG A 16 -16.07 -1.14 10.36
C ARG A 16 -15.13 -0.01 10.82
N ALA A 17 -14.11 0.32 10.03
CA ALA A 17 -13.13 1.34 10.40
C ALA A 17 -13.78 2.73 10.49
N SER A 18 -13.23 3.59 11.36
CA SER A 18 -13.62 5.00 11.45
C SER A 18 -12.82 5.90 10.49
N ASP A 19 -12.03 5.32 9.60
CA ASP A 19 -11.20 6.02 8.63
C ASP A 19 -11.72 5.83 7.20
N TRP A 20 -10.94 6.32 6.21
CA TRP A 20 -11.29 6.28 4.80
C TRP A 20 -11.62 4.87 4.26
N ARG A 21 -11.10 3.80 4.88
CA ARG A 21 -11.32 2.43 4.41
C ARG A 21 -12.80 2.05 4.41
N ARG A 22 -13.59 2.55 5.36
CA ARG A 22 -15.03 2.26 5.44
C ARG A 22 -15.78 2.78 4.22
N GLY A 23 -15.37 3.94 3.69
CA GLY A 23 -15.96 4.54 2.48
C GLY A 23 -15.71 3.71 1.22
N HIS A 24 -14.61 2.96 1.19
CA HIS A 24 -14.21 2.11 0.06
C HIS A 24 -14.29 0.62 0.39
N ALA A 25 -15.08 0.22 1.38
CA ALA A 25 -15.21 -1.19 1.73
C ALA A 25 -15.92 -1.94 0.60
N ARG A 26 -15.28 -3.00 0.08
CA ARG A 26 -15.84 -3.86 -0.97
C ARG A 26 -15.80 -5.32 -0.50
N PRO A 27 -16.89 -6.10 -0.64
CA PRO A 27 -16.89 -7.51 -0.23
C PRO A 27 -15.76 -8.31 -0.90
N GLY A 28 -14.91 -8.95 -0.12
CA GLY A 28 -13.77 -9.74 -0.62
C GLY A 28 -12.51 -8.95 -0.98
N TYR A 29 -12.48 -7.63 -0.72
CA TYR A 29 -11.38 -6.76 -1.09
C TYR A 29 -10.95 -5.86 0.08
N LEU A 30 -9.71 -6.01 0.53
CA LEU A 30 -9.13 -5.18 1.57
C LEU A 30 -8.64 -3.86 0.96
N PRO A 31 -9.20 -2.69 1.29
CA PRO A 31 -8.66 -1.41 0.83
C PRO A 31 -7.29 -1.14 1.47
N VAL A 32 -6.25 -1.09 0.64
CA VAL A 32 -4.85 -0.94 1.06
C VAL A 32 -4.40 0.52 0.97
N PHE A 33 -4.71 1.17 -0.15
CA PHE A 33 -4.26 2.53 -0.43
C PHE A 33 -5.30 3.33 -1.23
N ASN A 34 -5.47 4.60 -0.90
CA ASN A 34 -6.29 5.55 -1.66
C ASN A 34 -5.36 6.62 -2.24
N ASN A 35 -5.36 6.75 -3.56
CA ASN A 35 -4.56 7.69 -4.33
C ASN A 35 -5.37 8.94 -4.73
N PHE A 36 -6.13 9.49 -3.79
CA PHE A 36 -7.05 10.62 -4.01
C PHE A 36 -8.10 10.34 -5.11
N GLY A 37 -8.72 9.15 -5.05
CA GLY A 37 -9.78 8.71 -5.97
C GLY A 37 -9.64 7.23 -6.30
N PRO A 38 -8.63 6.83 -7.09
CA PRO A 38 -8.26 5.43 -7.30
C PRO A 38 -7.93 4.74 -5.97
N VAL A 39 -8.38 3.51 -5.79
CA VAL A 39 -8.12 2.70 -4.59
C VAL A 39 -7.51 1.38 -5.01
N THR A 40 -6.45 1.00 -4.30
CA THR A 40 -5.82 -0.31 -4.45
C THR A 40 -6.32 -1.25 -3.37
N TYR A 41 -6.62 -2.48 -3.78
CA TYR A 41 -7.19 -3.52 -2.94
C TYR A 41 -6.33 -4.79 -2.97
N LEU A 42 -6.40 -5.53 -1.87
CA LEU A 42 -5.84 -6.88 -1.76
C LEU A 42 -7.00 -7.89 -1.65
N THR A 43 -6.98 -8.92 -2.48
CA THR A 43 -7.94 -10.03 -2.40
C THR A 43 -7.50 -11.06 -1.36
N SER A 44 -8.40 -11.93 -0.89
CA SER A 44 -8.08 -13.02 0.03
C SER A 44 -7.11 -14.06 -0.58
N ALA A 45 -6.97 -14.07 -1.91
CA ALA A 45 -5.97 -14.87 -2.61
C ALA A 45 -4.56 -14.23 -2.61
N GLY A 46 -4.40 -13.01 -2.11
CA GLY A 46 -3.15 -12.26 -2.13
C GLY A 46 -2.91 -11.46 -3.42
N GLU A 47 -3.86 -11.47 -4.35
CA GLU A 47 -3.78 -10.69 -5.59
C GLU A 47 -4.12 -9.21 -5.36
N VAL A 48 -3.43 -8.33 -6.08
CA VAL A 48 -3.66 -6.88 -6.02
C VAL A 48 -4.50 -6.43 -7.22
N VAL A 49 -5.57 -5.70 -6.93
CA VAL A 49 -6.47 -5.11 -7.92
C VAL A 49 -6.72 -3.64 -7.59
N MET A 50 -7.07 -2.85 -8.59
CA MET A 50 -7.38 -1.44 -8.40
C MET A 50 -8.41 -0.94 -9.41
N ASN A 51 -9.06 0.17 -9.09
CA ASN A 51 -9.87 0.95 -10.01
C ASN A 51 -9.08 2.18 -10.50
N ASP A 52 -9.23 2.54 -11.77
CA ASP A 52 -8.63 3.75 -12.35
C ASP A 52 -9.40 5.03 -11.99
N GLU A 53 -10.69 4.90 -11.70
CA GLU A 53 -11.60 5.96 -11.30
C GLU A 53 -12.31 5.57 -10.01
N GLU A 54 -12.66 6.54 -9.18
CA GLU A 54 -13.46 6.29 -7.97
C GLU A 54 -14.72 5.50 -8.32
N ASP A 55 -14.97 4.43 -7.55
CA ASP A 55 -16.05 3.48 -7.78
C ASP A 55 -16.08 2.69 -9.10
N GLY A 56 -15.08 2.88 -9.96
CA GLY A 56 -14.94 2.15 -11.22
C GLY A 56 -14.70 0.64 -11.11
N PRO A 57 -14.66 -0.06 -12.27
CA PRO A 57 -14.37 -1.49 -12.33
C PRO A 57 -12.95 -1.78 -11.82
N LEU A 58 -12.79 -2.94 -11.18
CA LEU A 58 -11.49 -3.42 -10.74
C LEU A 58 -10.74 -4.06 -11.91
N ARG A 59 -9.47 -3.71 -12.04
CA ARG A 59 -8.50 -4.35 -12.93
C ARG A 59 -7.33 -4.91 -12.12
N PRO A 60 -6.61 -5.92 -12.64
CA PRO A 60 -5.33 -6.32 -12.08
C PRO A 60 -4.37 -5.13 -12.02
N ALA A 61 -3.61 -5.05 -10.93
CA ALA A 61 -2.52 -4.10 -10.80
C ALA A 61 -1.33 -4.52 -11.69
N ASP A 62 -0.65 -3.56 -12.29
CA ASP A 62 0.64 -3.82 -12.94
C ASP A 62 1.72 -4.19 -11.91
N PRO A 63 2.90 -4.70 -12.33
CA PRO A 63 3.93 -5.11 -11.38
C PRO A 63 4.38 -4.02 -10.39
N ALA A 64 4.44 -2.75 -10.82
CA ALA A 64 4.83 -1.65 -9.94
C ALA A 64 3.68 -1.31 -8.98
N GLU A 65 2.46 -1.18 -9.46
CA GLU A 65 1.27 -0.95 -8.63
C GLU A 65 1.11 -2.05 -7.57
N ARG A 66 1.33 -3.31 -7.96
CA ARG A 66 1.31 -4.47 -7.06
C ARG A 66 2.38 -4.35 -5.99
N ASP A 67 3.64 -4.15 -6.37
CA ASP A 67 4.76 -4.08 -5.42
C ASP A 67 4.58 -2.93 -4.43
N PHE A 68 4.08 -1.79 -4.90
CA PHE A 68 3.71 -0.66 -4.05
C PHE A 68 2.63 -1.06 -3.04
N ALA A 69 1.52 -1.63 -3.52
CA ALA A 69 0.39 -2.03 -2.69
C ALA A 69 0.80 -3.02 -1.61
N LEU A 70 1.56 -4.06 -1.96
CA LEU A 70 2.05 -5.05 -1.01
C LEU A 70 2.97 -4.42 0.04
N ALA A 71 3.83 -3.47 -0.36
CA ALA A 71 4.63 -2.72 0.59
C ALA A 71 3.78 -1.82 1.52
N ARG A 72 2.64 -1.28 1.05
CA ARG A 72 1.71 -0.52 1.90
C ARG A 72 0.91 -1.43 2.83
N ALA A 73 0.45 -2.58 2.33
CA ALA A 73 -0.28 -3.58 3.10
C ALA A 73 0.57 -4.08 4.27
N ALA A 74 1.83 -4.45 4.01
CA ALA A 74 2.79 -4.86 5.03
C ALA A 74 3.13 -3.77 6.05
N GLU A 75 3.20 -2.50 5.64
CA GLU A 75 3.44 -1.39 6.57
C GLU A 75 2.23 -1.12 7.47
N ARG A 76 1.01 -1.19 6.92
CA ARG A 76 -0.23 -0.95 7.66
C ARG A 76 -0.66 -2.12 8.54
N HIS A 77 -0.44 -3.34 8.06
CA HIS A 77 -0.83 -4.58 8.70
C HIS A 77 0.44 -5.43 8.88
N PRO A 78 1.12 -5.34 10.04
CA PRO A 78 2.36 -6.09 10.29
C PRO A 78 2.22 -7.62 10.10
N GLU A 79 1.01 -8.15 10.28
CA GLU A 79 0.69 -9.56 10.02
C GLU A 79 0.78 -9.96 8.54
N LEU A 80 0.77 -8.99 7.62
CA LEU A 80 0.99 -9.16 6.18
C LEU A 80 2.44 -8.87 5.76
N ALA A 81 3.38 -8.76 6.70
CA ALA A 81 4.76 -8.40 6.39
C ALA A 81 5.44 -9.37 5.41
N HIS A 82 5.03 -10.65 5.40
CA HIS A 82 5.54 -11.67 4.48
C HIS A 82 5.10 -11.45 3.03
N LEU A 83 4.03 -10.69 2.78
CA LEU A 83 3.59 -10.33 1.43
C LEU A 83 4.45 -9.22 0.82
N ARG A 84 5.27 -8.53 1.62
CA ARG A 84 6.14 -7.46 1.11
C ARG A 84 7.10 -8.03 0.05
N PRO A 85 7.30 -7.33 -1.09
CA PRO A 85 8.24 -7.79 -2.10
C PRO A 85 9.63 -8.03 -1.51
N PRO A 86 10.23 -9.21 -1.77
CA PRO A 86 11.54 -9.53 -1.22
C PRO A 86 12.57 -8.57 -1.78
N ARG A 87 13.49 -8.10 -0.93
CA ARG A 87 14.60 -7.23 -1.36
C ARG A 87 15.59 -8.06 -2.18
N PRO A 88 15.82 -7.76 -3.48
CA PRO A 88 16.81 -8.46 -4.28
C PRO A 88 18.23 -8.30 -3.70
N GLN A 89 19.09 -9.29 -3.91
CA GLN A 89 20.48 -9.24 -3.42
C GLN A 89 21.27 -8.06 -4.02
N ALA A 90 21.02 -7.73 -5.29
CA ALA A 90 21.65 -6.60 -5.97
C ALA A 90 21.06 -5.22 -5.59
N ALA A 91 20.00 -5.18 -4.77
CA ALA A 91 19.30 -3.94 -4.49
C ALA A 91 20.05 -3.05 -3.50
N VAL A 92 20.29 -1.81 -3.92
CA VAL A 92 20.85 -0.76 -3.08
C VAL A 92 19.75 -0.04 -2.31
N THR A 93 20.08 0.47 -1.13
CA THR A 93 19.16 1.33 -0.37
C THR A 93 18.89 2.60 -1.19
N CYS A 94 17.62 2.99 -1.34
CA CYS A 94 17.24 4.16 -2.13
C CYS A 94 17.85 5.43 -1.51
N ASP A 95 18.61 6.18 -2.30
CA ASP A 95 19.30 7.42 -1.89
C ASP A 95 18.32 8.57 -1.60
N LYS A 96 17.15 8.60 -2.25
CA LYS A 96 16.15 9.66 -2.06
C LYS A 96 15.37 9.54 -0.76
N CYS A 97 14.99 8.32 -0.38
CA CYS A 97 14.19 8.08 0.84
C CYS A 97 14.99 7.47 1.99
N HIS A 98 16.27 7.14 1.76
CA HIS A 98 17.16 6.48 2.72
C HIS A 98 16.54 5.22 3.33
N GLY A 99 15.91 4.37 2.51
CA GLY A 99 15.31 3.12 2.97
C GLY A 99 13.89 3.21 3.51
N ARG A 100 13.34 4.41 3.70
CA ARG A 100 12.04 4.60 4.37
C ARG A 100 10.84 4.33 3.47
N GLY A 101 11.01 4.31 2.15
CA GLY A 101 9.90 4.25 1.19
C GLY A 101 9.08 5.54 1.08
N ARG A 102 9.36 6.55 1.91
CA ARG A 102 8.70 7.86 1.91
C ARG A 102 9.69 9.01 2.05
N VAL A 103 9.36 10.14 1.46
CA VAL A 103 10.12 11.39 1.52
C VAL A 103 9.29 12.42 2.28
N THR A 104 9.87 13.03 3.30
CA THR A 104 9.24 14.11 4.07
C THR A 104 9.21 15.37 3.22
N ILE A 105 8.04 16.02 3.14
CA ILE A 105 7.88 17.32 2.50
C ILE A 105 7.80 18.36 3.63
N SER A 106 8.86 19.16 3.77
CA SER A 106 9.00 20.15 4.84
C SER A 106 8.06 21.36 4.73
N THR A 107 7.36 21.52 3.61
CA THR A 107 6.53 22.72 3.33
C THR A 107 5.11 22.62 3.88
N TRP A 108 4.67 21.45 4.36
CA TRP A 108 3.32 21.26 4.89
C TRP A 108 3.34 20.55 6.24
N VAL A 109 3.21 21.35 7.30
CA VAL A 109 2.89 20.88 8.65
C VAL A 109 1.37 21.00 8.78
N ASP A 110 0.69 19.89 9.09
CA ASP A 110 -0.74 19.95 9.34
C ASP A 110 -1.04 20.72 10.65
N ARG A 111 -2.32 21.00 10.91
CA ARG A 111 -2.74 21.66 12.17
C ARG A 111 -2.35 20.87 13.43
N ALA A 112 -2.00 19.60 13.30
CA ALA A 112 -1.58 18.73 14.40
C ALA A 112 -0.06 18.68 14.59
N GLY A 113 0.72 19.45 13.82
CA GLY A 113 2.18 19.46 13.92
C GLY A 113 2.87 18.29 13.20
N SER A 114 2.12 17.48 12.44
CA SER A 114 2.68 16.33 11.73
C SER A 114 3.28 16.78 10.39
N GLN A 115 4.51 16.32 10.13
CA GLN A 115 5.15 16.54 8.83
C GLN A 115 4.46 15.70 7.75
N SER A 116 4.07 16.37 6.67
CA SER A 116 3.54 15.68 5.48
C SER A 116 4.65 14.87 4.81
N PHE A 117 4.28 13.73 4.24
CA PHE A 117 5.19 12.91 3.45
C PHE A 117 4.52 12.50 2.14
N VAL A 118 5.34 12.17 1.15
CA VAL A 118 4.91 11.46 -0.05
C VAL A 118 5.63 10.13 -0.13
N TYR A 119 4.97 9.14 -0.73
CA TYR A 119 5.65 7.88 -1.04
C TYR A 119 6.72 8.14 -2.10
N CYS A 120 7.87 7.48 -1.93
CA CYS A 120 9.03 7.72 -2.76
C CYS A 120 8.82 7.09 -4.15
N PRO A 121 8.67 7.91 -5.22
CA PRO A 121 8.42 7.37 -6.56
C PRO A 121 9.64 6.62 -7.12
N TRP A 122 10.86 7.00 -6.72
CA TRP A 122 12.10 6.38 -7.21
C TRP A 122 12.29 4.91 -6.81
N CYS A 123 11.77 4.54 -5.64
CA CYS A 123 11.86 3.16 -5.15
C CYS A 123 10.50 2.48 -5.10
N ASN A 124 9.47 3.10 -5.67
CA ASN A 124 8.09 2.65 -5.58
C ASN A 124 7.67 2.29 -4.14
N SER A 125 8.08 3.13 -3.19
CA SER A 125 7.90 2.92 -1.76
C SER A 125 8.55 1.68 -1.12
N LEU A 126 9.36 0.93 -1.86
CA LEU A 126 10.03 -0.28 -1.35
C LEU A 126 11.19 0.02 -0.40
N GLY A 127 11.78 1.21 -0.53
CA GLY A 127 12.97 1.65 0.22
C GLY A 127 14.29 1.26 -0.45
N TRP A 128 14.26 0.53 -1.55
CA TRP A 128 15.44 0.09 -2.28
C TRP A 128 15.21 0.19 -3.78
N THR A 129 16.30 0.22 -4.55
CA THR A 129 16.28 0.20 -6.02
C THR A 129 17.26 -0.87 -6.51
N VAL A 130 16.99 -1.44 -7.69
CA VAL A 130 17.97 -2.28 -8.39
C VAL A 130 18.76 -1.38 -9.33
N PRO A 131 20.10 -1.32 -9.22
CA PRO A 131 20.93 -0.65 -10.22
C PRO A 131 20.67 -1.29 -11.59
N GLY A 132 20.37 -0.47 -12.59
CA GLY A 132 20.27 -0.89 -13.99
C GLY A 132 21.63 -1.14 -14.62
#